data_AF-A0A2W6S377-F1
#
_entry.id   AF-A0A2W6S377-F1
#
_cell.length_a   1.000
_cell.length_b   1.000
_cell.length_c   1.000
_cell.angle_alpha   90.00
_cell.angle_beta   90.00
_cell.angle_gamma   90.00
#
_symmetry.space_group_name_H-M   'P 1'
#
loop_
_entity.id
_entity.type
_entity.pdbx_description
1 polymer ?
#
loop_
_entity_poly.entity_id
_entity_poly.type
_entity_poly.pdbx_seq_one_letter_code
_entity_poly.pdbx_strand_id
1 'polypeptide(L)'
;MKKVTKLLLNKIPRPLLIKMSIWARPLIYQFFKGNKFYDPIDGKSYRKFLPYGYGKQRENALSPGTLSLERHRQMWLYLQNETDFFTKNYKVLHIAPEQEFLRKFKRMTNLDYISADLFSPIVDVKADILDLPFADESFDIIFCNHVLEHIEDDAKAMSELYRVLRPGGWGILQVPMKNSL
;
A
#
# COMPACT_ATOMS: atom_id res chain seq x y z
N MET A 1 -21.43 22.37 8.05
CA MET A 1 -20.82 21.63 6.91
C MET A 1 -20.32 20.23 7.25
N LYS A 2 -19.39 20.05 8.22
CA LYS A 2 -18.76 18.73 8.50
C LYS A 2 -19.72 17.56 8.83
N LYS A 3 -20.84 17.81 9.51
CA LYS A 3 -21.84 16.76 9.85
C LYS A 3 -22.63 16.28 8.63
N VAL A 4 -22.98 17.18 7.71
CA VAL A 4 -23.79 16.89 6.52
C VAL A 4 -22.97 16.09 5.49
N THR A 5 -21.72 16.49 5.25
CA THR A 5 -20.79 15.72 4.39
C THR A 5 -20.49 14.34 4.95
N LYS A 6 -20.30 14.21 6.27
CA LYS A 6 -20.09 12.90 6.91
C LYS A 6 -21.31 11.98 6.78
N LEU A 7 -22.51 12.53 6.87
CA LEU A 7 -23.76 11.78 6.76
C LEU A 7 -24.05 11.33 5.31
N LEU A 8 -23.70 12.17 4.32
CA LEU A 8 -23.78 11.83 2.89
C LEU A 8 -22.74 10.76 2.51
N LEU A 9 -21.50 10.88 2.95
CA LEU A 9 -20.43 9.91 2.68
C LEU A 9 -20.74 8.52 3.25
N ASN A 10 -21.40 8.45 4.41
CA ASN A 10 -21.78 7.17 5.02
C ASN A 10 -22.92 6.44 4.28
N LYS A 11 -23.70 7.15 3.44
CA LYS A 11 -24.80 6.56 2.67
C LYS A 11 -24.37 6.06 1.29
N ILE A 12 -23.20 6.46 0.81
CA ILE A 12 -22.71 6.08 -0.51
C ILE A 12 -21.84 4.82 -0.36
N PRO A 13 -22.10 3.73 -1.11
CA PRO A 13 -21.25 2.55 -1.09
C PRO A 13 -19.78 2.90 -1.36
N ARG A 14 -18.86 2.36 -0.54
CA ARG A 14 -17.41 2.62 -0.67
C ARG A 14 -16.86 2.42 -2.10
N PRO A 15 -17.26 1.37 -2.86
CA PRO A 15 -16.80 1.22 -4.24
C PRO A 15 -17.18 2.40 -5.15
N LEU A 16 -18.36 2.98 -4.94
CA LEU A 16 -18.84 4.13 -5.70
C LEU A 16 -18.04 5.39 -5.32
N LEU A 17 -17.78 5.60 -4.03
CA LEU A 17 -16.92 6.69 -3.57
C LEU A 17 -15.50 6.61 -4.16
N ILE A 18 -14.94 5.39 -4.25
CA ILE A 18 -13.63 5.17 -4.87
C ILE A 18 -13.66 5.49 -6.37
N LYS A 19 -14.69 5.05 -7.11
CA LYS A 19 -14.82 5.39 -8.53
C LYS A 19 -15.00 6.89 -8.77
N MET A 20 -15.85 7.54 -7.96
CA MET A 20 -16.07 8.98 -8.02
C MET A 20 -14.80 9.77 -7.69
N SER A 21 -14.03 9.32 -6.69
CA SER A 21 -12.76 9.99 -6.34
C SER A 21 -11.75 9.90 -7.47
N ILE A 22 -11.68 8.76 -8.19
CA ILE A 22 -10.83 8.58 -9.36
C ILE A 22 -11.22 9.55 -10.48
N TRP A 23 -12.52 9.68 -10.80
CA TRP A 23 -12.99 10.60 -11.84
C TRP A 23 -12.76 12.06 -11.46
N ALA A 24 -12.97 12.41 -10.18
CA ALA A 24 -12.74 13.75 -9.66
C ALA A 24 -11.25 14.11 -9.48
N ARG A 25 -10.30 13.20 -9.72
CA ARG A 25 -8.86 13.43 -9.48
C ARG A 25 -8.29 14.70 -10.09
N PRO A 26 -8.60 15.09 -11.34
CA PRO A 26 -8.09 16.34 -11.91
C PRO A 26 -8.56 17.57 -11.12
N LEU A 27 -9.83 17.59 -10.72
CA LEU A 27 -10.42 18.66 -9.92
C LEU A 27 -9.86 18.68 -8.49
N ILE A 28 -9.71 17.50 -7.87
CA ILE A 28 -9.07 17.34 -6.58
C ILE A 28 -7.64 17.89 -6.64
N TYR A 29 -6.88 17.54 -7.68
CA TYR A 29 -5.53 18.09 -7.85
C TYR A 29 -5.54 19.61 -7.96
N GLN A 30 -6.39 20.21 -8.81
CA GLN A 30 -6.45 21.68 -8.92
C GLN A 30 -6.79 22.34 -7.59
N PHE A 31 -7.73 21.76 -6.83
CA PHE A 31 -8.09 22.28 -5.51
C PHE A 31 -6.98 22.10 -4.47
N PHE A 32 -6.14 21.07 -4.57
CA PHE A 32 -5.09 20.82 -3.57
C PHE A 32 -3.68 21.22 -4.02
N LYS A 33 -3.49 21.72 -5.24
CA LYS A 33 -2.19 22.14 -5.79
C LYS A 33 -1.53 23.18 -4.88
N GLY A 34 -0.23 23.02 -4.65
CA GLY A 34 0.60 23.94 -3.87
C GLY A 34 2.02 23.41 -3.71
N ASN A 35 2.80 23.99 -2.80
CA ASN A 35 4.23 23.69 -2.62
C ASN A 35 4.62 23.29 -1.19
N LYS A 36 3.64 23.03 -0.30
CA LYS A 36 3.91 22.76 1.12
C LYS A 36 4.26 21.30 1.40
N PHE A 37 3.63 20.38 0.67
CA PHE A 37 3.84 18.94 0.81
C PHE A 37 4.17 18.35 -0.56
N TYR A 38 5.05 17.36 -0.59
CA TYR A 38 5.41 16.61 -1.79
C TYR A 38 5.00 15.15 -1.62
N ASP A 39 4.34 14.58 -2.64
CA ASP A 39 4.06 13.16 -2.71
C ASP A 39 5.01 12.50 -3.72
N PRO A 40 6.02 11.73 -3.26
CA PRO A 40 6.99 11.13 -4.16
C PRO A 40 6.38 10.05 -5.04
N ILE A 41 5.23 9.48 -4.65
CA ILE A 41 4.59 8.40 -5.39
C ILE A 41 4.04 8.88 -6.74
N ASP A 42 3.53 10.11 -6.83
CA ASP A 42 3.05 10.70 -8.09
C ASP A 42 3.83 11.93 -8.57
N GLY A 43 4.87 12.33 -7.84
CA GLY A 43 5.77 13.42 -8.20
C GLY A 43 5.12 14.80 -8.12
N LYS A 44 4.04 14.96 -7.34
CA LYS A 44 3.28 16.21 -7.27
C LYS A 44 3.39 16.88 -5.91
N SER A 45 3.20 18.20 -5.92
CA SER A 45 3.18 19.03 -4.72
C SER A 45 1.78 19.56 -4.42
N TYR A 46 1.51 19.72 -3.14
CA TYR A 46 0.19 20.03 -2.59
C TYR A 46 0.28 21.10 -1.50
N ARG A 47 -0.75 21.95 -1.41
CA ARG A 47 -0.87 22.96 -0.34
C ARG A 47 -1.25 22.35 1.01
N LYS A 48 -1.96 21.22 0.99
CA LYS A 48 -2.45 20.50 2.17
C LYS A 48 -2.69 19.03 1.85
N PHE A 49 -2.46 18.14 2.81
CA PHE A 49 -2.94 16.77 2.79
C PHE A 49 -4.22 16.61 3.63
N LEU A 50 -5.00 15.57 3.34
CA LEU A 50 -6.25 15.29 4.03
C LEU A 50 -5.96 14.67 5.42
N PRO A 51 -6.79 14.95 6.43
CA PRO A 51 -6.67 14.27 7.72
C PRO A 51 -7.06 12.79 7.60
N TYR A 52 -6.40 11.92 8.37
CA TYR A 52 -6.69 10.47 8.38
C TYR A 52 -6.41 9.83 9.75
N GLY A 53 -7.14 8.79 10.08
CA GLY A 53 -6.99 8.01 11.32
C GLY A 53 -8.33 7.59 11.92
N TYR A 54 -8.32 6.49 12.67
CA TYR A 54 -9.45 6.04 13.48
C TYR A 54 -9.43 6.76 14.83
N GLY A 55 -10.58 7.24 15.30
CA GLY A 55 -10.65 8.06 16.51
C GLY A 55 -10.04 9.46 16.30
N LYS A 56 -8.80 9.67 16.76
CA LYS A 56 -8.09 10.94 16.61
C LYS A 56 -7.43 11.01 15.24
N GLN A 57 -7.94 11.89 14.38
CA GLN A 57 -7.38 12.09 13.05
C GLN A 57 -6.06 12.87 13.12
N ARG A 58 -5.06 12.39 12.37
CA ARG A 58 -3.80 13.11 12.13
C ARG A 58 -4.02 14.06 10.97
N GLU A 59 -3.71 15.34 11.17
CA GLU A 59 -3.76 16.32 10.09
C GLU A 59 -2.65 16.06 9.07
N ASN A 60 -2.91 16.35 7.80
CA ASN A 60 -1.96 16.21 6.70
C ASN A 60 -1.37 14.80 6.49
N ALA A 61 -2.17 13.76 6.72
CA ALA A 61 -1.71 12.37 6.62
C ALA A 61 -1.88 11.76 5.22
N LEU A 62 -3.06 11.98 4.62
CA LEU A 62 -3.51 11.31 3.39
C LEU A 62 -3.31 12.22 2.17
N SER A 63 -2.54 11.74 1.18
CA SER A 63 -2.35 12.46 -0.07
C SER A 63 -3.65 12.54 -0.88
N PRO A 64 -4.04 13.72 -1.37
CA PRO A 64 -5.28 13.87 -2.15
C PRO A 64 -5.17 13.28 -3.57
N GLY A 65 -3.95 13.07 -4.11
CA GLY A 65 -3.77 12.51 -5.45
C GLY A 65 -3.74 10.98 -5.47
N THR A 66 -2.87 10.42 -4.63
CA THR A 66 -2.61 8.97 -4.59
C THR A 66 -3.47 8.25 -3.56
N LEU A 67 -4.00 8.95 -2.56
CA LEU A 67 -4.57 8.39 -1.32
C LEU A 67 -3.54 7.62 -0.48
N SER A 68 -2.25 7.91 -0.68
CA SER A 68 -1.16 7.35 0.12
C SER A 68 -1.10 7.96 1.51
N LEU A 69 -0.59 7.19 2.47
CA LEU A 69 -0.25 7.64 3.83
C LEU A 69 1.25 7.88 3.96
N GLU A 70 1.68 8.40 5.12
CA GLU A 70 3.08 8.68 5.42
C GLU A 70 3.98 7.45 5.19
N ARG A 71 3.55 6.29 5.72
CA ARG A 71 4.28 5.02 5.61
C ARG A 71 4.44 4.54 4.16
N HIS A 72 3.45 4.77 3.29
CA HIS A 72 3.55 4.37 1.89
C HIS A 72 4.55 5.28 1.18
N ARG A 73 4.54 6.59 1.47
CA ARG A 73 5.53 7.53 0.94
C ARG A 73 6.94 7.23 1.45
N GLN A 74 7.08 6.80 2.71
CA GLN A 74 8.35 6.34 3.26
C GLN A 74 8.86 5.09 2.53
N MET A 75 8.02 4.07 2.34
CA MET A 75 8.37 2.88 1.58
C MET A 75 8.78 3.25 0.15
N TRP A 76 8.03 4.11 -0.53
CA TRP A 76 8.38 4.56 -1.88
C TRP A 76 9.76 5.24 -1.94
N LEU A 77 10.06 6.12 -0.99
CA LEU A 77 11.37 6.77 -0.91
C LEU A 77 12.49 5.77 -0.62
N TYR A 78 12.27 4.78 0.24
CA TYR A 78 13.24 3.72 0.48
C TYR A 78 13.52 2.91 -0.79
N LEU A 79 12.46 2.48 -1.50
CA LEU A 79 12.60 1.79 -2.78
C LEU A 79 13.36 2.64 -3.81
N GLN A 80 13.16 3.96 -3.79
CA GLN A 80 13.79 4.89 -4.72
C GLN A 80 15.26 5.15 -4.41
N ASN A 81 15.60 5.30 -3.13
CA ASN A 81 16.90 5.82 -2.71
C ASN A 81 17.87 4.72 -2.26
N GLU A 82 17.36 3.61 -1.72
CA GLU A 82 18.15 2.58 -1.04
C GLU A 82 18.18 1.26 -1.82
N THR A 83 17.44 1.16 -2.92
CA THR A 83 17.34 -0.07 -3.72
C THR A 83 17.36 0.22 -5.21
N ASP A 84 17.52 -0.82 -6.01
CA ASP A 84 17.40 -0.84 -7.48
C ASP A 84 16.01 -1.32 -7.95
N PHE A 85 14.99 -1.27 -7.07
CA PHE A 85 13.64 -1.77 -7.33
C PHE A 85 12.99 -1.24 -8.61
N PHE A 86 13.24 0.03 -8.95
CA PHE A 86 12.65 0.66 -10.14
C PHE A 86 13.45 0.47 -11.43
N THR A 87 14.64 -0.12 -11.36
CA THR A 87 15.56 -0.25 -12.52
C THR A 87 15.85 -1.70 -12.88
N LYS A 88 15.95 -2.60 -11.91
CA LYS A 88 16.17 -4.03 -12.16
C LYS A 88 14.87 -4.80 -12.38
N ASN A 89 15.02 -5.96 -13.02
CA ASN A 89 13.93 -6.90 -13.20
C ASN A 89 13.78 -7.77 -11.95
N TYR A 90 12.58 -7.77 -11.36
CA TYR A 90 12.28 -8.52 -10.16
C TYR A 90 10.97 -9.28 -10.26
N LYS A 91 10.92 -10.46 -9.66
CA LYS A 91 9.70 -11.16 -9.33
C LYS A 91 9.28 -10.82 -7.90
N VAL A 92 8.11 -10.20 -7.76
CA VAL A 92 7.67 -9.55 -6.53
C VAL A 92 6.38 -10.19 -6.03
N LEU A 93 6.36 -10.62 -4.78
CA LEU A 93 5.13 -10.99 -4.08
C LEU A 93 4.70 -9.83 -3.18
N HIS A 94 3.44 -9.43 -3.27
CA HIS A 94 2.88 -8.41 -2.39
C HIS A 94 1.61 -8.93 -1.72
N ILE A 95 1.72 -9.20 -0.42
CA ILE A 95 0.62 -9.66 0.43
C ILE A 95 -0.23 -8.47 0.85
N ALA A 96 -1.55 -8.60 0.70
CA ALA A 96 -2.56 -7.60 1.07
C ALA A 96 -2.22 -6.16 0.60
N PRO A 97 -2.00 -5.96 -0.72
CA PRO A 97 -1.35 -4.77 -1.22
C PRO A 97 -2.18 -3.49 -1.02
N GLU A 98 -1.50 -2.38 -0.75
CA GLU A 98 -2.13 -1.07 -0.75
C GLU A 98 -2.56 -0.67 -2.17
N GLN A 99 -3.73 -0.03 -2.27
CA GLN A 99 -4.40 0.17 -3.55
C GLN A 99 -3.58 1.00 -4.55
N GLU A 100 -2.81 1.97 -4.07
CA GLU A 100 -1.95 2.80 -4.90
C GLU A 100 -0.76 2.02 -5.47
N PHE A 101 -0.21 1.09 -4.70
CA PHE A 101 0.94 0.26 -5.10
C PHE A 101 0.50 -0.86 -6.02
N LEU A 102 -0.59 -1.56 -5.69
CA LEU A 102 -1.18 -2.58 -6.56
C LEU A 102 -1.32 -2.08 -8.00
N ARG A 103 -1.90 -0.88 -8.18
CA ARG A 103 -2.10 -0.30 -9.51
C ARG A 103 -0.81 0.15 -10.18
N LYS A 104 0.17 0.63 -9.42
CA LYS A 104 1.44 1.16 -9.96
C LYS A 104 2.38 0.03 -10.33
N PHE A 105 2.61 -0.92 -9.43
CA PHE A 105 3.52 -2.03 -9.65
C PHE A 105 3.03 -2.97 -10.75
N LYS A 106 1.71 -3.23 -10.86
CA LYS A 106 1.13 -3.98 -12.00
C LYS A 106 1.38 -3.34 -13.38
N ARG A 107 1.71 -2.05 -13.45
CA ARG A 107 1.98 -1.35 -14.73
C ARG A 107 3.47 -1.24 -15.05
N MET A 108 4.34 -1.64 -14.13
CA MET A 108 5.79 -1.55 -14.32
C MET A 108 6.25 -2.76 -15.11
N THR A 109 6.96 -2.52 -16.20
CA THR A 109 7.43 -3.59 -17.11
C THR A 109 8.63 -4.35 -16.58
N ASN A 110 9.33 -3.79 -15.59
CA ASN A 110 10.46 -4.44 -14.93
C ASN A 110 10.02 -5.38 -13.79
N LEU A 111 8.72 -5.48 -13.47
CA LEU A 111 8.24 -6.31 -12.36
C LEU A 111 7.36 -7.45 -12.87
N ASP A 112 7.73 -8.69 -12.55
CA ASP A 112 6.79 -9.81 -12.50
C ASP A 112 6.07 -9.75 -11.14
N TYR A 113 5.05 -8.89 -11.08
CA TYR A 113 4.38 -8.53 -9.84
C TYR A 113 3.13 -9.39 -9.61
N ILE A 114 3.15 -10.15 -8.51
CA ILE A 114 2.04 -10.99 -8.05
C ILE A 114 1.49 -10.41 -6.76
N SER A 115 0.18 -10.15 -6.74
CA SER A 115 -0.55 -9.78 -5.53
C SER A 115 -1.31 -10.96 -4.94
N ALA A 116 -1.28 -11.09 -3.61
CA ALA A 116 -2.00 -12.15 -2.90
C ALA A 116 -2.71 -11.61 -1.65
N ASP A 117 -3.89 -12.15 -1.33
CA ASP A 117 -4.68 -11.80 -0.15
C ASP A 117 -5.75 -12.86 0.10
N LEU A 118 -6.12 -13.11 1.35
CA LEU A 118 -7.07 -14.16 1.72
C LEU A 118 -8.51 -13.86 1.23
N PHE A 119 -8.93 -12.59 1.21
CA PHE A 119 -10.33 -12.20 0.99
C PHE A 119 -10.52 -11.24 -0.20
N SER A 120 -9.48 -10.50 -0.57
CA SER A 120 -9.56 -9.46 -1.57
C SER A 120 -9.93 -10.02 -2.95
N PRO A 121 -10.93 -9.44 -3.65
CA PRO A 121 -11.30 -9.89 -4.99
C PRO A 121 -10.46 -9.25 -6.10
N ILE A 122 -9.52 -8.34 -5.77
CA ILE A 122 -8.76 -7.55 -6.75
C ILE A 122 -7.29 -7.99 -6.87
N VAL A 123 -6.87 -8.98 -6.07
CA VAL A 123 -5.54 -9.59 -6.13
C VAL A 123 -5.49 -10.70 -7.17
N ASP A 124 -4.28 -11.11 -7.54
CA ASP A 124 -4.07 -12.16 -8.54
C ASP A 124 -4.32 -13.55 -7.96
N VAL A 125 -3.92 -13.76 -6.70
CA VAL A 125 -4.03 -15.05 -6.01
C VAL A 125 -4.76 -14.88 -4.69
N LYS A 126 -5.81 -15.68 -4.47
CA LYS A 126 -6.37 -15.85 -3.13
C LYS A 126 -5.52 -16.84 -2.36
N ALA A 127 -4.86 -16.40 -1.31
CA ALA A 127 -3.92 -17.21 -0.55
C ALA A 127 -3.99 -16.90 0.95
N ASP A 128 -3.85 -17.95 1.75
CA ASP A 128 -3.51 -17.82 3.17
C ASP A 128 -1.99 -17.64 3.28
N ILE A 129 -1.55 -16.68 4.08
CA ILE A 129 -0.11 -16.45 4.31
C ILE A 129 0.53 -17.58 5.12
N LEU A 130 -0.28 -18.41 5.80
CA LEU A 130 0.16 -19.59 6.54
C LEU A 130 0.41 -20.83 5.67
N ASP A 131 -0.02 -20.78 4.40
CA ASP A 131 0.16 -21.86 3.41
C ASP A 131 0.12 -21.26 1.99
N LEU A 132 1.25 -20.69 1.58
CA LEU A 132 1.34 -19.94 0.32
C LEU A 132 1.40 -20.91 -0.87
N PRO A 133 0.54 -20.75 -1.90
CA PRO A 133 0.48 -21.64 -3.06
C PRO A 133 1.59 -21.36 -4.08
N PHE A 134 2.81 -21.17 -3.60
CA PHE A 134 3.99 -20.88 -4.40
C PHE A 134 5.10 -21.88 -4.08
N ALA A 135 5.93 -22.17 -5.08
CA ALA A 135 7.13 -22.97 -4.88
C ALA A 135 8.15 -22.23 -4.00
N ASP A 136 9.05 -23.00 -3.41
CA ASP A 136 10.21 -22.50 -2.67
C ASP A 136 11.04 -21.58 -3.58
N GLU A 137 11.69 -20.57 -2.99
CA GLU A 137 12.65 -19.71 -3.67
C GLU A 137 12.13 -19.13 -5.00
N SER A 138 10.86 -18.69 -5.01
CA SER A 138 10.17 -18.25 -6.21
C SER A 138 10.11 -16.74 -6.40
N PHE A 139 10.40 -15.94 -5.36
CA PHE A 139 10.35 -14.48 -5.39
C PHE A 139 11.69 -13.85 -5.01
N ASP A 140 12.02 -12.74 -5.67
CA ASP A 140 13.20 -11.94 -5.34
C ASP A 140 12.87 -10.93 -4.22
N ILE A 141 11.62 -10.43 -4.21
CA ILE A 141 11.16 -9.39 -3.28
C ILE A 141 9.79 -9.74 -2.69
N ILE A 142 9.63 -9.54 -1.38
CA ILE A 142 8.34 -9.70 -0.69
C ILE A 142 7.94 -8.40 0.02
N PHE A 143 6.70 -7.96 -0.20
CA PHE A 143 6.07 -6.90 0.59
C PHE A 143 4.93 -7.47 1.42
N CYS A 144 4.94 -7.20 2.72
CA CYS A 144 3.92 -7.65 3.67
C CYS A 144 3.71 -6.57 4.74
N ASN A 145 2.82 -5.62 4.46
CA ASN A 145 2.58 -4.48 5.34
C ASN A 145 1.23 -4.63 6.05
N HIS A 146 1.23 -4.47 7.37
CA HIS A 146 0.04 -4.46 8.20
C HIS A 146 -0.81 -5.74 8.15
N VAL A 147 -0.15 -6.89 8.01
CA VAL A 147 -0.78 -8.22 7.96
C VAL A 147 -0.41 -9.03 9.20
N LEU A 148 0.88 -9.13 9.51
CA LEU A 148 1.39 -10.04 10.55
C LEU A 148 0.81 -9.74 11.94
N GLU A 149 0.46 -8.48 12.25
CA GLU A 149 -0.19 -8.14 13.54
C GLU A 149 -1.60 -8.73 13.72
N HIS A 150 -2.16 -9.30 12.65
CA HIS A 150 -3.46 -9.95 12.62
C HIS A 150 -3.37 -11.47 12.53
N ILE A 151 -2.15 -12.02 12.44
CA ILE A 151 -1.90 -13.46 12.34
C ILE A 151 -1.56 -14.01 13.72
N GLU A 152 -2.27 -15.05 14.16
CA GLU A 152 -2.02 -15.69 15.46
C GLU A 152 -0.72 -16.50 15.47
N ASP A 153 -0.46 -17.27 14.41
CA ASP A 153 0.81 -17.99 14.19
C ASP A 153 1.69 -17.22 13.19
N ASP A 154 2.15 -16.04 13.59
CA ASP A 154 3.00 -15.18 12.78
C ASP A 154 4.38 -15.82 12.48
N ALA A 155 4.86 -16.72 13.35
CA ALA A 155 6.05 -17.54 13.12
C ALA A 155 5.89 -18.45 11.90
N LYS A 156 4.74 -19.11 11.74
CA LYS A 156 4.47 -19.90 10.53
C LYS A 156 4.32 -19.02 9.29
N ALA A 157 3.66 -17.88 9.39
CA ALA A 157 3.59 -16.92 8.28
C ALA A 157 5.00 -16.46 7.85
N MET A 158 5.87 -16.15 8.80
CA MET A 158 7.27 -15.78 8.53
C MET A 158 8.06 -16.94 7.89
N SER A 159 7.82 -18.18 8.32
CA SER A 159 8.42 -19.37 7.70
C SER A 159 7.98 -19.53 6.24
N GLU A 160 6.70 -19.31 5.94
CA GLU A 160 6.18 -19.37 4.56
C GLU A 160 6.73 -18.24 3.68
N LEU A 161 6.78 -17.01 4.19
CA LEU A 161 7.40 -15.90 3.48
C LEU A 161 8.88 -16.16 3.21
N TYR A 162 9.61 -16.72 4.18
CA TYR A 162 11.01 -17.10 3.99
C TYR A 162 11.18 -18.22 2.97
N ARG A 163 10.33 -19.27 3.02
CA ARG A 163 10.36 -20.40 2.09
C ARG A 163 10.23 -19.95 0.64
N VAL A 164 9.32 -19.03 0.35
CA VAL A 164 9.08 -18.56 -1.03
C VAL A 164 10.08 -17.47 -1.47
N LEU A 165 10.84 -16.89 -0.55
CA LEU A 165 11.90 -15.92 -0.85
C LEU A 165 13.16 -16.64 -1.32
N ARG A 166 13.77 -16.14 -2.40
CA ARG A 166 15.04 -16.66 -2.90
C ARG A 166 16.21 -16.34 -1.95
N PRO A 167 17.27 -17.16 -1.94
CA PRO A 167 18.54 -16.77 -1.33
C PRO A 167 19.03 -15.42 -1.88
N GLY A 168 19.30 -14.48 -0.99
CA GLY A 168 19.70 -13.10 -1.36
C GLY A 168 18.54 -12.17 -1.76
N GLY A 169 17.31 -12.69 -1.80
CA GLY A 169 16.10 -11.87 -1.86
C GLY A 169 15.89 -11.07 -0.58
N TRP A 170 15.03 -10.06 -0.64
CA TRP A 170 14.74 -9.20 0.51
C TRP A 170 13.26 -8.86 0.60
N GLY A 171 12.83 -8.33 1.73
CA GLY A 171 11.45 -7.92 1.90
C GLY A 171 11.27 -6.70 2.79
N ILE A 172 10.12 -6.03 2.62
CA ILE A 172 9.66 -4.98 3.51
C ILE A 172 8.44 -5.51 4.25
N LEU A 173 8.59 -5.65 5.56
CA LEU A 173 7.55 -6.12 6.46
C LEU A 173 7.29 -5.05 7.52
N GLN A 174 6.10 -4.47 7.50
CA GLN A 174 5.73 -3.37 8.40
C GLN A 174 4.64 -3.83 9.35
N VAL A 175 4.91 -3.74 10.65
CA VAL A 175 3.94 -3.98 11.72
C VAL A 175 3.89 -2.79 12.67
N PRO A 176 2.73 -2.49 13.29
CA PRO A 176 2.62 -1.46 14.30
C PRO A 176 3.40 -1.88 15.55
N MET A 177 4.30 -1.02 16.00
CA MET A 177 4.92 -1.18 17.32
C MET A 177 3.92 -0.75 18.40
N LYS A 178 3.53 -1.66 19.29
CA LYS A 178 2.94 -1.27 20.57
C LYS A 178 4.08 -0.75 21.44
N ASN A 179 4.12 0.56 21.65
CA ASN A 179 5.06 1.15 22.60
C ASN A 179 4.65 0.73 24.02
N SER A 180 5.25 -0.35 24.51
CA SER A 180 5.53 -0.55 25.93
C SER A 180 7.05 -0.57 26.08
N LEU A 181 7.65 0.61 26.05
CA LEU A 181 8.95 0.86 26.66
C LEU A 181 8.68 1.51 28.01
#